data_AF-A0A6A8ARU5-F1
#
_entry.id   AF-A0A6A8ARU5-F1
#
_cell.length_a   1.000
_cell.length_b   1.000
_cell.length_c   1.000
_cell.angle_alpha   90.00
_cell.angle_beta   90.00
_cell.angle_gamma   90.00
#
_symmetry.space_group_name_H-M   'P 1'
#
loop_
_entity.id
_entity.type
_entity.pdbx_description
1 polymer ?
#
loop_
_entity_poly.entity_id
_entity_poly.type
_entity_poly.pdbx_seq_one_letter_code
_entity_poly.pdbx_strand_id
1 'polypeptide(L)'
;MEIPLLITAFCTLLQVIPYYFNIPVIDSASATMREWMLLVVNMAVFVGVISLGQVHGKRIQKRGENWPYSAVLIAFMVFMAIVGFPLESLGLGFKNAQYLFMFNNILNPLGGTMYSILAFFITSAAYRAFRARNWEAAFVLVSGTIVVMSNAPLFTSSLPFLITWKDWIFDVPNTATGRGVMIGAALGAIALAVRTLMGIERGYLRGGGEE
;
A
#
# COMPACT_ATOMS: atom_id res chain seq x y z
N MET A 1 2.41 -36.36 4.22
CA MET A 1 2.27 -34.89 4.16
C MET A 1 3.42 -34.27 4.93
N GLU A 2 4.08 -33.25 4.38
CA GLU A 2 5.12 -32.52 5.12
C GLU A 2 4.47 -31.84 6.33
N ILE A 3 5.12 -31.89 7.50
CA ILE A 3 4.62 -31.32 8.77
C ILE A 3 4.10 -29.89 8.60
N PRO A 4 4.78 -28.98 7.87
CA PRO A 4 4.30 -27.61 7.68
C PRO A 4 2.96 -27.50 6.95
N LEU A 5 2.69 -28.38 5.99
CA LEU A 5 1.47 -28.37 5.18
C LEU A 5 0.26 -28.79 6.00
N LEU A 6 0.45 -29.74 6.92
CA LEU A 6 -0.55 -30.11 7.92
C LEU A 6 -0.86 -28.96 8.86
N ILE A 7 0.16 -28.23 9.30
CA ILE A 7 0.00 -27.06 10.17
C ILE A 7 -0.79 -25.97 9.44
N THR A 8 -0.42 -25.65 8.19
CA THR A 8 -1.16 -24.68 7.38
C THR A 8 -2.62 -25.07 7.22
N ALA A 9 -2.89 -26.33 6.85
CA ALA A 9 -4.26 -26.82 6.69
C ALA A 9 -5.07 -26.75 7.99
N PHE A 10 -4.47 -27.14 9.11
CA PHE A 10 -5.09 -27.04 10.42
C PHE A 10 -5.42 -25.60 10.80
N CYS A 11 -4.46 -24.68 10.67
CA CYS A 11 -4.66 -23.26 10.98
C CYS A 11 -5.74 -22.62 10.10
N THR A 12 -5.77 -22.95 8.80
CA THR A 12 -6.82 -22.46 7.90
C THR A 12 -8.20 -22.99 8.31
N LEU A 13 -8.32 -24.29 8.59
CA LEU A 13 -9.59 -24.88 9.03
C LEU A 13 -10.06 -24.30 10.36
N LEU A 14 -9.14 -24.10 11.31
CA LEU A 14 -9.42 -23.46 12.60
C LEU A 14 -10.02 -22.06 12.43
N GLN A 15 -9.64 -21.32 11.38
CA GLN A 15 -10.15 -19.99 11.12
C GLN A 15 -11.48 -19.98 10.35
N VAL A 16 -11.75 -21.02 9.54
CA VAL A 16 -12.94 -21.10 8.68
C VAL A 16 -14.14 -21.74 9.41
N ILE A 17 -13.92 -22.77 10.21
CA ILE A 17 -14.98 -23.52 10.90
C ILE A 17 -15.87 -22.63 11.80
N PRO A 18 -15.33 -21.72 12.64
CA PRO A 18 -16.09 -20.75 13.45
C PRO A 18 -17.12 -19.94 12.67
N TYR A 19 -16.87 -19.66 11.39
CA TYR A 19 -17.78 -18.87 10.57
C TYR A 19 -19.09 -19.59 10.28
N TYR A 20 -19.05 -20.92 10.18
CA TYR A 20 -20.21 -21.75 9.81
C TYR A 20 -20.83 -22.46 11.02
N PHE A 21 -20.04 -22.74 12.06
CA PHE A 21 -20.47 -23.50 13.23
C PHE A 21 -20.22 -22.71 14.50
N ASN A 22 -21.27 -22.54 15.31
CA ASN A 22 -21.18 -21.87 16.62
C ASN A 22 -20.72 -22.88 17.69
N ILE A 23 -19.41 -23.17 17.71
CA ILE A 23 -18.79 -24.06 18.69
C ILE A 23 -17.85 -23.22 19.57
N PRO A 24 -18.20 -22.94 20.84
CA PRO A 24 -17.48 -21.98 21.69
C PRO A 24 -15.97 -22.25 21.84
N VAL A 25 -15.57 -23.53 21.87
CA VAL A 25 -14.17 -23.94 21.98
C VAL A 25 -13.37 -23.60 20.70
N ILE A 26 -13.97 -23.73 19.52
CA ILE A 26 -13.31 -23.43 18.25
C ILE A 26 -13.26 -21.91 18.05
N ASP A 27 -14.32 -21.21 18.42
CA ASP A 27 -14.39 -19.74 18.35
C ASP A 27 -13.31 -19.09 19.23
N SER A 28 -13.16 -19.57 20.47
CA SER A 28 -12.11 -19.09 21.37
C SER A 28 -10.71 -19.40 20.85
N ALA A 29 -10.45 -20.62 20.35
CA ALA A 29 -9.16 -20.99 19.77
C ALA A 29 -8.81 -20.16 18.52
N SER A 30 -9.78 -19.89 17.65
CA SER A 30 -9.62 -19.00 16.50
C SER A 30 -9.38 -17.55 16.91
N ALA A 31 -10.08 -17.06 17.93
CA ALA A 31 -9.86 -15.71 18.46
C ALA A 31 -8.43 -15.53 18.97
N THR A 32 -7.93 -16.49 19.75
CA THR A 32 -6.53 -16.50 20.19
C THR A 32 -5.58 -16.51 18.99
N MET A 33 -5.79 -17.39 18.00
CA MET A 33 -4.95 -17.44 16.80
C MET A 33 -4.91 -16.08 16.05
N ARG A 34 -6.05 -15.39 15.95
CA ARG A 34 -6.15 -14.06 15.35
C ARG A 34 -5.38 -13.01 16.15
N GLU A 35 -5.39 -13.08 17.48
CA GLU A 35 -4.56 -12.19 18.32
C GLU A 35 -3.07 -12.40 18.05
N TRP A 36 -2.59 -13.65 17.98
CA TRP A 36 -1.21 -13.95 17.59
C TRP A 36 -0.87 -13.41 16.21
N MET A 37 -1.77 -13.55 15.24
CA MET A 37 -1.58 -12.97 13.90
C MET A 37 -1.44 -11.45 13.96
N LEU A 38 -2.31 -10.75 14.71
CA LEU A 38 -2.24 -9.30 14.88
C LEU A 38 -0.92 -8.87 15.53
N LEU A 39 -0.42 -9.63 16.51
CA LEU A 39 0.90 -9.39 17.10
C LEU A 39 2.00 -9.52 16.03
N VAL A 40 1.99 -10.58 15.22
CA VAL A 40 2.97 -10.76 14.12
C VAL A 40 2.90 -9.63 13.10
N VAL A 41 1.69 -9.20 12.70
CA VAL A 41 1.49 -8.08 11.77
C VAL A 41 2.03 -6.77 12.36
N ASN A 42 1.78 -6.51 13.64
CA ASN A 42 2.34 -5.33 14.32
C ASN A 42 3.87 -5.40 14.38
N MET A 43 4.45 -6.59 14.55
CA MET A 43 5.90 -6.79 14.49
C MET A 43 6.48 -6.59 13.07
N ALA A 44 5.69 -6.80 12.01
CA ALA A 44 6.15 -6.58 10.63
C ALA A 44 6.52 -5.11 10.35
N VAL A 45 5.90 -4.15 11.07
CA VAL A 45 6.28 -2.74 11.00
C VAL A 45 7.75 -2.56 11.43
N PHE A 46 8.19 -3.24 12.48
CA PHE A 46 9.58 -3.21 12.93
C PHE A 46 10.51 -3.85 11.90
N VAL A 47 10.09 -4.95 11.26
CA VAL A 47 10.86 -5.56 10.16
C VAL A 47 11.08 -4.53 9.05
N GLY A 48 10.06 -3.75 8.69
CA GLY A 48 10.19 -2.65 7.71
C GLY A 48 11.26 -1.62 8.08
N VAL A 49 11.26 -1.16 9.34
CA VAL A 49 12.29 -0.23 9.85
C VAL A 49 13.69 -0.86 9.82
N ILE A 50 13.81 -2.13 10.24
CA ILE A 50 15.08 -2.86 10.23
C ILE A 50 15.58 -3.03 8.78
N SER A 51 14.71 -3.41 7.85
CA SER A 51 15.07 -3.56 6.43
C SER A 51 15.57 -2.24 5.83
N LEU A 52 14.89 -1.13 6.09
CA LEU A 52 15.36 0.20 5.69
C LEU A 52 16.73 0.51 6.30
N GLY A 53 16.90 0.27 7.59
CA GLY A 53 18.17 0.43 8.29
C GLY A 53 19.30 -0.43 7.70
N GLN A 54 19.03 -1.68 7.34
CA GLN A 54 20.01 -2.58 6.72
C GLN A 54 20.42 -2.11 5.32
N VAL A 55 19.46 -1.71 4.48
CA VAL A 55 19.73 -1.26 3.11
C VAL A 55 20.51 0.06 3.12
N HIS A 56 20.01 1.07 3.84
CA HIS A 56 20.65 2.38 3.89
C HIS A 56 21.91 2.38 4.74
N GLY A 57 21.97 1.57 5.81
CA GLY A 57 23.16 1.40 6.65
C GLY A 57 24.32 0.79 5.88
N LYS A 58 24.08 -0.29 5.11
CA LYS A 58 25.10 -0.87 4.23
C LYS A 58 25.59 0.15 3.18
N ARG A 59 24.69 0.97 2.62
CA ARG A 59 25.04 2.03 1.65
C ARG A 59 25.94 3.11 2.28
N ILE A 60 25.66 3.51 3.52
CA ILE A 60 26.50 4.47 4.28
C ILE A 60 27.88 3.88 4.56
N GLN A 61 27.94 2.64 5.08
CA GLN A 61 29.21 1.97 5.39
C GLN A 61 30.11 1.83 4.17
N LYS A 62 29.54 1.42 3.03
CA LYS A 62 30.27 1.25 1.77
C LYS A 62 30.53 2.56 1.03
N ARG A 63 30.07 3.71 1.55
CA ARG A 63 30.11 5.03 0.87
C ARG A 63 29.64 4.94 -0.58
N GLY A 64 28.56 4.20 -0.81
CA GLY A 64 28.00 4.01 -2.15
C GLY A 64 27.47 5.31 -2.76
N GLU A 65 27.01 5.24 -4.00
CA GLU A 65 26.40 6.39 -4.65
C GLU A 65 25.27 6.99 -3.79
N ASN A 66 25.24 8.32 -3.66
CA ASN A 66 24.21 9.04 -2.91
C ASN A 66 24.10 8.63 -1.42
N TRP A 67 25.16 8.07 -0.82
CA TRP A 67 25.19 7.69 0.59
C TRP A 67 24.87 8.83 1.58
N PRO A 68 25.20 10.13 1.33
CA PRO A 68 24.87 11.19 2.28
C PRO A 68 23.36 11.31 2.50
N TYR A 69 22.55 11.15 1.45
CA TYR A 69 21.09 11.15 1.57
C TYR A 69 20.56 9.96 2.37
N SER A 70 21.25 8.82 2.30
CA SER A 70 20.91 7.66 3.14
C SER A 70 21.22 7.92 4.62
N ALA A 71 22.29 8.66 4.92
CA ALA A 71 22.59 9.08 6.29
C ALA A 71 21.53 10.04 6.84
N VAL A 72 21.11 11.02 6.02
CA VAL A 72 19.99 11.92 6.36
C VAL A 72 18.72 11.11 6.64
N LEU A 73 18.34 10.19 5.75
CA LEU A 73 17.17 9.34 5.93
C LEU A 73 17.19 8.58 7.27
N ILE A 74 18.31 7.92 7.60
CA ILE A 74 18.42 7.16 8.86
C ILE A 74 18.34 8.10 10.07
N ALA A 75 18.99 9.26 10.02
CA ALA A 75 18.94 10.23 11.13
C ALA A 75 17.51 10.69 11.42
N PHE A 76 16.77 11.08 10.37
CA PHE A 76 15.37 11.50 10.50
C PHE A 76 14.44 10.36 10.92
N MET A 77 14.67 9.14 10.41
CA MET A 77 13.92 7.95 10.81
C MET A 77 14.09 7.65 12.31
N VAL A 78 15.32 7.62 12.82
CA VAL A 78 15.60 7.36 14.24
C VAL A 78 15.03 8.46 15.11
N PHE A 79 15.22 9.72 14.74
CA PHE A 79 14.68 10.84 15.50
C PHE A 79 13.15 10.80 15.58
N MET A 80 12.47 10.60 14.45
CA MET A 80 11.00 10.46 14.41
C MET A 80 10.51 9.25 15.20
N ALA A 81 11.24 8.14 15.20
CA ALA A 81 10.88 6.95 15.97
C ALA A 81 10.99 7.20 17.48
N ILE A 82 12.02 7.93 17.94
CA ILE A 82 12.20 8.28 19.36
C ILE A 82 11.12 9.26 19.80
N VAL A 83 10.94 10.36 19.04
CA VAL A 83 10.00 11.42 19.42
C VAL A 83 8.54 10.99 19.31
N GLY A 84 8.23 10.15 18.31
CA GLY A 84 6.91 9.57 18.12
C GLY A 84 6.61 8.34 18.99
N PHE A 85 7.54 7.92 19.85
CA PHE A 85 7.36 6.74 20.70
C PHE A 85 6.18 6.95 21.67
N PRO A 86 5.28 5.95 21.88
CA PRO A 86 4.05 6.12 22.64
C PRO A 86 4.27 6.11 24.17
N LEU A 87 5.15 6.99 24.66
CA LEU A 87 5.39 7.25 26.08
C LEU A 87 5.01 8.69 26.44
N GLU A 88 3.71 8.90 26.66
CA GLU A 88 3.18 10.22 26.99
C GLU A 88 3.76 10.79 28.31
N SER A 89 4.14 9.92 29.26
CA SER A 89 4.75 10.32 30.53
C SER A 89 6.10 11.03 30.39
N LEU A 90 6.83 10.78 29.29
CA LEU A 90 8.09 11.45 28.95
C LEU A 90 7.87 12.61 27.96
N GLY A 91 6.61 12.95 27.66
CA GLY A 91 6.25 13.96 26.66
C GLY A 91 6.45 13.50 25.21
N LEU A 92 6.61 12.20 24.96
CA LEU A 92 6.76 11.62 23.63
C LEU A 92 5.39 11.20 23.06
N GLY A 93 5.35 10.95 21.75
CA GLY A 93 4.17 10.44 21.05
C GLY A 93 3.75 11.33 19.89
N PHE A 94 2.67 10.97 19.19
CA PHE A 94 2.25 11.68 17.97
C PHE A 94 1.73 13.10 18.19
N LYS A 95 1.39 13.45 19.44
CA LYS A 95 0.99 14.81 19.84
C LYS A 95 2.18 15.69 20.24
N ASN A 96 3.38 15.11 20.32
CA ASN A 96 4.59 15.84 20.65
C ASN A 96 4.88 16.92 19.59
N ALA A 97 5.25 18.12 20.04
CA ALA A 97 5.47 19.28 19.15
C ALA A 97 6.61 19.05 18.15
N GLN A 98 7.70 18.40 18.57
CA GLN A 98 8.81 18.06 17.70
C GLN A 98 8.40 17.02 16.64
N TYR A 99 7.60 16.00 17.01
CA TYR A 99 7.06 15.03 16.06
C TYR A 99 6.18 15.72 15.01
N LEU A 100 5.21 16.52 15.46
CA LEU A 100 4.29 17.24 14.58
C LEU A 100 5.02 18.25 13.68
N PHE A 101 6.05 18.92 14.20
CA PHE A 101 6.86 19.83 13.40
C PHE A 101 7.51 19.10 12.23
N MET A 102 8.17 17.97 12.48
CA MET A 102 8.82 17.20 11.43
C MET A 102 7.83 16.55 10.48
N PHE A 103 6.72 16.02 11.01
CA PHE A 103 5.67 15.45 10.18
C PHE A 103 5.10 16.49 9.21
N ASN A 104 4.70 17.66 9.72
CA ASN A 104 4.03 18.68 8.91
C ASN A 104 4.97 19.50 8.03
N ASN A 105 6.22 19.73 8.44
CA ASN A 105 7.13 20.63 7.72
C ASN A 105 8.22 19.89 6.93
N ILE A 106 8.42 18.60 7.17
CA ILE A 106 9.45 17.81 6.49
C ILE A 106 8.80 16.64 5.75
N LEU A 107 8.12 15.74 6.45
CA LEU A 107 7.58 14.54 5.83
C LEU A 107 6.46 14.85 4.83
N ASN A 108 5.47 15.68 5.21
CA ASN A 108 4.36 16.05 4.35
C ASN A 108 4.83 16.82 3.08
N PRO A 109 5.65 17.88 3.18
CA PRO A 109 6.10 18.59 1.99
C PRO A 109 7.00 17.73 1.09
N LEU A 110 7.88 16.88 1.64
CA LEU A 110 8.69 15.95 0.85
C LEU A 110 7.83 14.90 0.13
N GLY A 111 6.75 14.42 0.76
CA GLY A 111 5.75 13.61 0.07
C GLY A 111 5.12 14.39 -1.09
N GLY A 112 4.77 15.66 -0.86
CA GLY A 112 4.23 16.57 -1.86
C GLY A 112 5.17 16.82 -3.05
N THR A 113 6.48 16.95 -2.83
CA THR A 113 7.46 17.13 -3.91
C THR A 113 7.57 15.88 -4.78
N MET A 114 7.54 14.69 -4.16
CA MET A 114 7.54 13.42 -4.89
C MET A 114 6.30 13.30 -5.80
N TYR A 115 5.11 13.64 -5.29
CA TYR A 115 3.88 13.65 -6.09
C TYR A 115 3.88 14.73 -7.17
N SER A 116 4.48 15.89 -6.89
CA SER A 116 4.59 16.99 -7.86
C SER A 116 5.48 16.61 -9.05
N ILE A 117 6.63 16.00 -8.79
CA ILE A 117 7.52 15.47 -9.85
C ILE A 117 6.79 14.37 -10.64
N LEU A 118 6.08 13.48 -9.95
CA LEU A 118 5.29 12.44 -10.60
C LEU A 118 4.20 13.03 -11.51
N ALA A 119 3.54 14.12 -11.10
CA ALA A 119 2.55 14.79 -11.93
C ALA A 119 3.14 15.31 -13.25
N PHE A 120 4.36 15.88 -13.24
CA PHE A 120 5.05 16.27 -14.46
C PHE A 120 5.38 15.07 -15.35
N PHE A 121 5.85 13.96 -14.79
CA PHE A 121 6.13 12.74 -15.55
C PHE A 121 4.87 12.11 -16.14
N ILE A 122 3.78 12.03 -15.37
CA ILE A 122 2.49 11.55 -15.84
C ILE A 122 1.97 12.45 -16.96
N THR A 123 2.05 13.78 -16.80
CA THR A 123 1.61 14.73 -17.84
C THR A 123 2.42 14.58 -19.12
N SER A 124 3.74 14.46 -19.02
CA SER A 124 4.62 14.23 -20.17
C SER A 124 4.37 12.87 -20.86
N ALA A 125 4.14 11.82 -20.07
CA ALA A 125 3.76 10.51 -20.60
C ALA A 125 2.38 10.54 -21.26
N ALA A 126 1.41 11.19 -20.63
CA ALA A 126 0.05 11.35 -21.12
C ALA A 126 0.04 12.14 -22.43
N TYR A 127 0.75 13.27 -22.52
CA TYR A 127 0.88 14.02 -23.78
C TYR A 127 1.45 13.18 -24.92
N ARG A 128 2.47 12.35 -24.64
CA ARG A 128 3.02 11.41 -25.64
C ARG A 128 2.07 10.25 -25.98
N ALA A 129 1.25 9.81 -25.02
CA ALA A 129 0.27 8.73 -25.19
C ALA A 129 -1.04 9.21 -25.85
N PHE A 130 -1.39 10.49 -25.72
CA PHE A 130 -2.58 11.15 -26.26
C PHE A 130 -2.51 11.39 -27.78
N ARG A 131 -1.89 10.45 -28.51
CA ARG A 131 -2.01 10.35 -29.96
C ARG A 131 -3.07 9.29 -30.24
N ALA A 132 -4.21 9.71 -30.80
CA ALA A 132 -5.28 8.81 -31.21
C ALA A 132 -4.78 7.86 -32.30
N ARG A 133 -4.23 6.71 -31.88
CA ARG A 133 -3.67 5.68 -32.76
C ARG A 133 -4.68 4.57 -33.07
N ASN A 134 -5.66 4.38 -32.20
CA ASN A 134 -6.75 3.42 -32.30
C ASN A 134 -7.98 3.96 -31.57
N TRP A 135 -9.12 3.27 -31.70
CA TRP A 135 -10.38 3.72 -31.11
C TRP A 135 -10.34 3.72 -29.57
N GLU A 136 -9.63 2.78 -28.97
CA GLU A 136 -9.45 2.70 -27.53
C GLU A 136 -8.69 3.93 -27.00
N ALA A 137 -7.58 4.31 -27.64
CA ALA A 137 -6.84 5.51 -27.27
C ALA A 137 -7.64 6.79 -27.52
N ALA A 138 -8.52 6.81 -28.52
CA ALA A 138 -9.42 7.94 -28.77
C ALA A 138 -10.43 8.12 -27.62
N PHE A 139 -11.02 7.03 -27.10
CA PHE A 139 -11.90 7.11 -25.92
C PHE A 139 -11.17 7.61 -24.67
N VAL A 140 -9.96 7.09 -24.42
CA VAL A 140 -9.13 7.55 -23.31
C VAL A 140 -8.77 9.03 -23.47
N LEU A 141 -8.39 9.46 -24.67
CA LEU A 141 -8.09 10.85 -24.98
C LEU A 141 -9.29 11.77 -24.68
N VAL A 142 -10.47 11.45 -25.22
CA VAL A 142 -11.68 12.26 -25.02
C VAL A 142 -12.05 12.33 -23.53
N SER A 143 -12.05 11.20 -22.83
CA SER A 143 -12.33 11.16 -21.39
C SER A 143 -11.33 11.99 -20.59
N GLY A 144 -10.04 11.89 -20.90
CA GLY A 144 -8.97 12.64 -20.26
C GLY A 144 -9.09 14.14 -20.48
N THR A 145 -9.39 14.56 -21.72
CA THR A 145 -9.62 15.98 -22.05
C THR A 145 -10.81 16.54 -21.28
N ILE A 146 -11.93 15.83 -21.19
CA ILE A 146 -13.10 16.26 -20.40
C ILE A 146 -12.72 16.45 -18.93
N VAL A 147 -11.99 15.50 -18.34
CA VAL A 147 -11.56 15.57 -16.94
C VAL A 147 -10.60 16.75 -16.70
N VAL A 148 -9.63 16.98 -17.60
CA VAL A 148 -8.70 18.11 -17.48
C VAL A 148 -9.44 19.45 -17.61
N MET A 149 -10.34 19.58 -18.58
CA MET A 149 -11.15 20.79 -18.76
C MET A 149 -12.06 21.03 -17.54
N SER A 150 -12.66 19.98 -16.98
CA SER A 150 -13.50 20.08 -15.79
C SER A 150 -12.74 20.45 -14.51
N ASN A 151 -11.41 20.31 -14.46
CA ASN A 151 -10.63 20.74 -13.28
C ASN A 151 -10.11 22.18 -13.41
N ALA A 152 -10.25 22.82 -14.58
CA ALA A 152 -9.81 24.18 -14.82
C ALA A 152 -10.97 25.17 -14.57
N PRO A 153 -10.86 26.11 -13.61
CA PRO A 153 -11.95 27.02 -13.20
C PRO A 153 -12.56 27.87 -14.34
N LEU A 154 -11.74 28.20 -15.35
CA LEU A 154 -12.19 28.97 -16.53
C LEU A 154 -13.24 28.21 -17.35
N PHE A 155 -13.10 26.89 -17.47
CA PHE A 155 -14.00 26.07 -18.28
C PHE A 155 -15.23 25.62 -17.49
N THR A 156 -15.10 25.33 -16.20
CA THR A 156 -16.25 24.93 -15.37
C THR A 156 -17.25 26.05 -15.14
N SER A 157 -16.79 27.29 -15.00
CA SER A 157 -17.67 28.46 -14.88
C SER A 157 -18.47 28.73 -16.15
N SER A 158 -17.88 28.46 -17.32
CA SER A 158 -18.51 28.69 -18.62
C SER A 158 -19.34 27.48 -19.11
N LEU A 159 -18.92 26.26 -18.78
CA LEU A 159 -19.51 25.00 -19.24
C LEU A 159 -19.74 24.04 -18.06
N PRO A 160 -20.80 24.26 -17.24
CA PRO A 160 -21.05 23.44 -16.05
C PRO A 160 -21.27 21.95 -16.35
N PHE A 161 -21.73 21.62 -17.57
CA PHE A 161 -21.97 20.23 -17.98
C PHE A 161 -20.70 19.36 -17.94
N LEU A 162 -19.51 19.95 -18.05
CA LEU A 162 -18.24 19.22 -17.95
C LEU A 162 -18.08 18.52 -16.58
N ILE A 163 -18.63 19.12 -15.52
CA ILE A 163 -18.61 18.52 -14.17
C ILE A 163 -19.47 17.26 -14.15
N THR A 164 -20.67 17.30 -14.72
CA THR A 164 -21.56 16.13 -14.82
C THR A 164 -20.92 14.97 -15.57
N TRP A 165 -20.24 15.24 -16.69
CA TRP A 165 -19.52 14.21 -17.43
C TRP A 165 -18.30 13.69 -16.68
N LYS A 166 -17.54 14.56 -16.01
CA LYS A 166 -16.43 14.15 -15.14
C LYS A 166 -16.96 13.21 -14.06
N ASP A 167 -18.00 13.60 -13.33
CA ASP A 167 -18.56 12.79 -12.24
C ASP A 167 -19.07 11.45 -12.77
N TRP A 168 -19.77 11.43 -13.91
CA TRP A 168 -20.17 10.18 -14.56
C TRP A 168 -18.98 9.27 -14.89
N ILE A 169 -17.87 9.82 -15.42
CA ILE A 169 -16.63 9.06 -15.69
C ILE A 169 -16.04 8.47 -14.39
N PHE A 170 -16.03 9.23 -13.30
CA PHE A 170 -15.48 8.76 -12.02
C PHE A 170 -16.39 7.73 -11.32
N ASP A 171 -17.69 7.94 -11.36
CA ASP A 171 -18.68 7.13 -10.62
C ASP A 171 -19.05 5.85 -11.36
N VAL A 172 -19.02 5.84 -12.69
CA VAL A 172 -19.39 4.66 -13.49
C VAL A 172 -18.16 3.86 -13.93
N PRO A 173 -17.41 4.23 -15.00
CA PRO A 173 -16.33 3.37 -15.50
C PRO A 173 -15.12 3.30 -14.56
N ASN A 174 -14.72 4.39 -13.91
CA ASN A 174 -13.58 4.36 -12.99
C ASN A 174 -13.88 3.53 -11.74
N THR A 175 -15.03 3.76 -11.10
CA THR A 175 -15.45 2.97 -9.93
C THR A 175 -15.71 1.51 -10.30
N ALA A 176 -16.32 1.22 -11.46
CA ALA A 176 -16.49 -0.15 -11.95
C ALA A 176 -15.14 -0.84 -12.17
N THR A 177 -14.18 -0.16 -12.78
CA THR A 177 -12.81 -0.68 -12.98
C THR A 177 -12.11 -0.91 -11.65
N GLY A 178 -12.16 0.06 -10.73
CA GLY A 178 -11.57 -0.08 -9.39
C GLY A 178 -12.17 -1.25 -8.62
N ARG A 179 -13.50 -1.43 -8.66
CA ARG A 179 -14.18 -2.59 -8.08
C ARG A 179 -13.78 -3.89 -8.77
N GLY A 180 -13.69 -3.91 -10.09
CA GLY A 180 -13.23 -5.07 -10.86
C GLY A 180 -11.80 -5.51 -10.49
N VAL A 181 -10.88 -4.55 -10.37
CA VAL A 181 -9.50 -4.79 -9.92
C VAL A 181 -9.48 -5.32 -8.49
N MET A 182 -10.25 -4.71 -7.58
CA MET A 182 -10.33 -5.18 -6.18
C MET A 182 -10.89 -6.60 -6.10
N ILE A 183 -11.95 -6.91 -6.84
CA ILE A 183 -12.54 -8.27 -6.90
C ILE A 183 -11.54 -9.25 -7.50
N GLY A 184 -10.86 -8.88 -8.59
CA GLY A 184 -9.84 -9.71 -9.23
C GLY A 184 -8.67 -10.00 -8.30
N ALA A 185 -8.18 -8.98 -7.58
CA ALA A 185 -7.13 -9.14 -6.58
C ALA A 185 -7.58 -10.03 -5.41
N ALA A 186 -8.82 -9.87 -4.92
CA ALA A 186 -9.39 -10.70 -3.87
C ALA A 186 -9.53 -12.17 -4.30
N LEU A 187 -10.06 -12.42 -5.50
CA LEU A 187 -10.14 -13.76 -6.07
C LEU A 187 -8.76 -14.37 -6.30
N GLY A 188 -7.78 -13.58 -6.74
CA GLY A 188 -6.39 -14.00 -6.88
C GLY A 188 -5.78 -14.41 -5.54
N ALA A 189 -6.03 -13.63 -4.48
CA ALA A 189 -5.58 -13.97 -3.12
C ALA A 189 -6.26 -15.25 -2.59
N ILE A 190 -7.56 -15.44 -2.85
CA ILE A 190 -8.28 -16.68 -2.49
C ILE A 190 -7.71 -17.87 -3.27
N ALA A 191 -7.46 -17.73 -4.57
CA ALA A 191 -6.86 -18.79 -5.38
C ALA A 191 -5.47 -19.18 -4.87
N LEU A 192 -4.63 -18.20 -4.51
CA LEU A 192 -3.34 -18.42 -3.87
C LEU A 192 -3.49 -19.15 -2.52
N ALA A 193 -4.45 -18.74 -1.69
CA ALA A 193 -4.71 -19.38 -0.39
C ALA A 193 -5.15 -20.84 -0.56
N VAL A 194 -6.03 -21.14 -1.52
CA VAL A 194 -6.48 -22.51 -1.84
C VAL A 194 -5.32 -23.35 -2.38
N ARG A 195 -4.49 -22.82 -3.28
CA ARG A 195 -3.31 -23.51 -3.81
C ARG A 195 -2.28 -23.81 -2.72
N THR A 196 -2.13 -22.89 -1.77
CA THR A 196 -1.30 -23.06 -0.58
C THR A 196 -1.88 -24.15 0.35
N LEU A 197 -3.20 -24.13 0.59
CA LEU A 197 -3.91 -25.13 1.40
C LEU A 197 -3.79 -26.55 0.82
N MET A 198 -3.94 -26.66 -0.50
CA MET A 198 -3.79 -27.92 -1.24
C MET A 198 -2.32 -28.34 -1.39
N GLY A 199 -1.36 -27.52 -0.96
CA GLY A 199 0.06 -27.87 -1.02
C GLY A 199 0.71 -27.77 -2.39
N ILE A 200 0.01 -27.17 -3.36
CA ILE A 200 0.46 -26.96 -4.74
C ILE A 200 1.51 -25.84 -4.77
N GLU A 201 1.28 -24.77 -3.99
CA GLU A 201 2.25 -23.70 -3.80
C GLU A 201 2.97 -23.85 -2.47
N ARG A 202 4.29 -24.05 -2.54
CA ARG A 202 5.16 -24.27 -1.38
C ARG A 202 6.17 -23.15 -1.16
N GLY A 203 5.95 -21.98 -1.76
CA GLY A 203 6.88 -20.84 -1.72
C GLY A 203 7.23 -20.36 -0.30
N TYR A 204 6.32 -20.55 0.67
CA TYR A 204 6.59 -20.25 2.08
C TYR A 204 7.36 -21.37 2.82
N LEU A 205 7.37 -22.61 2.30
CA LEU A 205 8.00 -23.77 2.93
C LEU A 205 9.46 -23.96 2.53
N ARG A 206 9.84 -23.49 1.33
CA ARG A 206 11.23 -23.39 0.91
C ARG A 206 11.69 -21.97 1.17
N GLY A 207 12.38 -21.75 2.29
CA GLY A 207 12.94 -20.44 2.62
C GLY A 207 13.82 -19.92 1.48
N GLY A 208 13.31 -18.94 0.73
CA GLY A 208 14.07 -18.05 -0.15
C GLY A 208 15.13 -18.71 -1.04
N GLY A 209 14.89 -19.92 -1.55
CA GLY A 209 15.70 -20.46 -2.62
C GLY A 209 15.31 -19.75 -3.91
N GLU A 210 16.20 -18.88 -4.40
CA GLU A 210 16.08 -18.18 -5.67
C GLU A 210 15.72 -19.16 -6.81
N GLU A 211 14.47 -19.09 -7.27
CA GLU A 211 14.04 -19.27 -8.66
C GLU A 211 12.91 -18.29 -8.96
#